data_AF-A0A2K3YVY7-F1
#
_entry.id   AF-A0A2K3YVY7-F1
#
_cell.length_a   1.000
_cell.length_b   1.000
_cell.length_c   1.000
_cell.angle_alpha   90.00
_cell.angle_beta   90.00
_cell.angle_gamma   90.00
#
_symmetry.space_group_name_H-M   'P 1'
#
loop_
_entity.id
_entity.type
_entity.pdbx_description
1 polymer ?
#
loop_
_entity_poly.entity_id
_entity_poly.type
_entity_poly.pdbx_seq_one_letter_code
_entity_poly.pdbx_strand_id
1 'polypeptide(L)' 'MKTLKDNYLSLLIIIFAVVLSLVLQYSFNLPLIAGAFIGVLLGILCGFILQWVRSKSNKNDKSDSHNH' A
#
# COMPACT_ATOMS: atom_id res chain seq x y z
N MET A 1 -19.45 -1.28 -10.98
CA MET A 1 -19.30 -1.37 -9.50
C MET A 1 -17.88 -1.82 -9.11
N LYS A 2 -16.82 -1.14 -9.59
CA LYS A 2 -15.41 -1.52 -9.31
C LYS A 2 -14.71 -0.60 -8.29
N THR A 3 -15.23 0.62 -8.11
CA THR A 3 -14.63 1.67 -7.27
C THR A 3 -14.60 1.36 -5.77
N LEU A 4 -15.57 0.59 -5.26
CA LEU A 4 -15.63 0.24 -3.84
C LEU A 4 -14.55 -0.77 -3.41
N LYS A 5 -14.12 -1.66 -4.32
CA LYS A 5 -13.06 -2.65 -4.04
C LYS A 5 -11.67 -2.02 -3.99
N ASP A 6 -11.42 -1.02 -4.84
CA ASP A 6 -10.11 -0.35 -4.90
C ASP A 6 -9.83 0.48 -3.64
N ASN A 7 -10.85 1.11 -3.07
CA ASN A 7 -10.71 1.88 -1.83
C ASN A 7 -10.44 0.97 -0.62
N TYR A 8 -11.05 -0.21 -0.60
CA TYR A 8 -10.80 -1.21 0.44
C TYR A 8 -9.35 -1.72 0.42
N LEU A 9 -8.77 -1.93 -0.77
CA LEU A 9 -7.37 -2.33 -0.91
C LEU A 9 -6.43 -1.28 -0.31
N SER A 10 -6.66 0.00 -0.60
CA SER A 10 -5.87 1.10 -0.04
C SER A 10 -5.98 1.18 1.48
N LEU A 11 -7.19 1.00 2.04
CA LEU A 11 -7.42 1.02 3.48
C LEU A 11 -6.73 -0.17 4.17
N LEU A 12 -6.80 -1.35 3.56
CA LEU A 12 -6.17 -2.57 4.08
C LEU A 12 -4.65 -2.41 4.18
N ILE A 13 -4.04 -1.79 3.17
CA ILE A 13 -2.60 -1.48 3.15
C ILE A 13 -2.21 -0.55 4.31
N ILE A 14 -3.02 0.48 4.59
CA ILE A 14 -2.76 1.42 5.69
C ILE A 14 -2.84 0.70 7.03
N ILE A 15 -3.89 -0.11 7.24
CA ILE A 15 -4.06 -0.90 8.46
C ILE A 15 -2.88 -1.86 8.64
N PHE A 16 -2.48 -2.55 7.57
CA PHE A 16 -1.36 -3.49 7.58
C PHE A 16 -0.04 -2.80 7.92
N ALA A 17 0.23 -1.60 7.39
CA ALA A 17 1.41 -0.82 7.71
C ALA A 17 1.47 -0.42 9.20
N VAL A 18 0.35 0.00 9.76
CA VAL A 18 0.26 0.35 11.20
C VAL A 18 0.50 -0.87 12.08
N VAL A 19 -0.16 -1.99 11.77
CA VAL A 19 0.01 -3.25 12.52
C VAL A 19 1.44 -3.76 12.43
N LEU A 20 2.04 -3.80 11.24
CA LEU A 20 3.44 -4.20 11.06
C LEU A 20 4.39 -3.34 11.88
N SER A 21 4.17 -2.01 11.91
CA SER A 21 5.03 -1.12 12.68
C SER A 21 4.93 -1.39 14.18
N LEU A 22 3.72 -1.63 14.70
CA LEU A 22 3.51 -1.99 16.11
C LEU A 22 4.10 -3.37 16.46
N VAL A 23 3.98 -4.35 15.57
CA VAL A 23 4.55 -5.69 15.77
C VAL A 23 6.08 -5.64 15.81
N LEU A 24 6.72 -4.90 14.90
CA LEU A 24 8.17 -4.68 14.92
C LEU A 24 8.59 -3.94 16.20
N GLN A 25 7.81 -2.94 16.60
CA GLN A 25 8.08 -2.17 17.80
C GLN A 25 8.07 -3.04 19.06
N TYR A 26 7.08 -3.94 19.16
CA TYR A 26 6.99 -4.92 20.24
C TYR A 26 8.14 -5.93 20.20
N SER A 27 8.46 -6.49 19.03
CA SER A 27 9.47 -7.54 18.89
C SER A 27 10.88 -7.05 19.18
N PHE A 28 11.21 -5.81 18.84
CA PHE A 28 12.55 -5.25 19.04
C PHE A 28 12.66 -4.35 20.29
N ASN A 29 11.59 -4.24 21.10
CA ASN A 29 11.51 -3.30 22.24
C ASN A 29 11.91 -1.88 21.85
N LEU A 30 11.56 -1.48 20.63
CA LEU A 30 11.95 -0.19 20.08
C LEU A 30 11.10 0.92 20.71
N PRO A 31 11.70 2.09 21.03
CA PRO A 31 10.92 3.22 21.52
C PRO A 31 9.87 3.66 20.49
N LEU A 32 8.75 4.23 20.96
CA LEU A 32 7.59 4.67 20.14
C LEU A 32 8.01 5.44 18.88
N ILE A 33 9.02 6.31 19.01
CA ILE A 33 9.58 7.10 17.92
C ILE A 33 10.12 6.24 16.76
N ALA A 34 10.79 5.12 17.04
CA ALA A 34 11.36 4.26 16.01
C ALA A 34 10.26 3.57 15.21
N GLY A 35 9.17 3.12 15.85
CA GLY A 35 7.99 2.60 15.15
C GLY A 35 7.32 3.65 14.26
N ALA A 36 7.35 4.93 14.63
CA ALA A 36 6.89 6.00 13.74
C ALA A 36 7.81 6.14 12.50
N PHE A 37 9.13 6.12 12.68
CA PHE A 37 10.09 6.15 11.56
C PHE A 37 9.96 4.95 10.63
N ILE A 38 9.90 3.73 11.19
CA ILE A 38 9.69 2.50 10.42
C ILE A 38 8.33 2.53 9.72
N GLY A 39 7.28 3.00 10.38
CA GLY A 39 5.95 3.11 9.81
C GLY A 39 5.89 4.07 8.63
N VAL A 40 6.56 5.22 8.74
CA VAL A 40 6.70 6.19 7.64
C VAL A 40 7.51 5.60 6.49
N LEU A 41 8.66 4.96 6.77
CA LEU A 41 9.48 4.32 5.74
C LEU A 41 8.72 3.21 5.00
N LEU A 42 8.03 2.32 5.73
CA LEU A 42 7.21 1.25 5.15
C LEU A 42 6.01 1.81 4.40
N GLY A 43 5.37 2.86 4.91
CA GLY A 43 4.24 3.53 4.27
C GLY A 43 4.62 4.18 2.95
N ILE A 44 5.76 4.90 2.91
CA ILE A 44 6.29 5.49 1.68
C ILE A 44 6.63 4.38 0.67
N LEU A 45 7.32 3.33 1.11
CA LEU A 45 7.69 2.21 0.24
C LEU A 45 6.46 1.51 -0.33
N CYS A 46 5.45 1.24 0.51
CA CYS A 46 4.21 0.61 0.08
C CYS A 46 3.41 1.51 -0.86
N GLY A 47 3.33 2.82 -0.58
CA GLY A 47 2.73 3.80 -1.47
C GLY A 47 3.41 3.85 -2.84
N PHE A 48 4.73 3.79 -2.86
CA PHE A 48 5.53 3.73 -4.09
C PHE A 48 5.24 2.47 -4.90
N ILE A 49 5.20 1.31 -4.24
CA ILE A 49 4.85 0.02 -4.87
C ILE A 49 3.42 0.07 -5.43
N LEU A 50 2.46 0.59 -4.68
CA LEU A 50 1.07 0.70 -5.11
C LEU A 50 0.93 1.63 -6.33
N GLN A 51 1.63 2.76 -6.33
CA GLN A 51 1.67 3.67 -7.47
C GLN A 51 2.30 3.00 -8.70
N TRP A 52 3.37 2.25 -8.50
CA TRP A 52 4.03 1.51 -9.59
C TRP A 52 3.12 0.42 -10.18
N VAL A 53 2.44 -0.36 -9.33
CA VAL A 53 1.48 -1.38 -9.74
C VAL A 53 0.29 -0.77 -10.50
N ARG A 54 -0.28 0.35 -10.00
CA ARG A 54 -1.36 1.07 -10.69
C ARG A 54 -0.90 1.61 -12.05
N SER A 55 0.32 2.15 -12.12
CA SER A 55 0.92 2.63 -13.37
C SER A 55 1.08 1.51 -14.41
N LYS A 56 1.45 0.30 -13.97
CA LYS A 56 1.56 -0.87 -14.85
C LYS A 56 0.19 -1.42 -15.27
N SER A 57 -0.78 -1.44 -14.38
CA SER A 57 -2.15 -1.90 -14.68
C SER A 57 -2.88 -0.98 -15.67
N ASN A 58 -2.68 0.34 -15.58
CA ASN A 58 -3.35 1.31 -16.46
C ASN A 58 -2.83 1.31 -17.91
N LYS A 59 -1.73 0.60 -18.19
CA LYS A 59 -1.23 0.37 -19.55
C LYS A 59 -1.94 -0.77 -20.29
N ASN A 60 -2.63 -1.67 -19.58
CA ASN A 60 -3.29 -2.82 -20.20
C ASN A 60 -4.78 -2.59 -20.53
N ASP A 61 -5.40 -1.50 -20.05
CA ASP A 61 -6.80 -1.14 -20.34
C ASP A 61 -6.96 -0.25 -21.60
N LYS A 62 -5.90 -0.08 -22.41
CA LYS A 62 -5.99 0.59 -23.73
C LYS A 62 -5.91 -0.38 -24.92
N SER A 63 -6.01 -1.68 -24.69
CA SER A 63 -5.96 -2.69 -25.76
C SER A 63 -7.29 -3.38 -26.08
N ASP A 64 -8.37 -3.17 -25.32
CA ASP A 64 -9.70 -3.74 -25.60
C ASP A 64 -10.73 -2.69 -26.06
N SER A 65 -10.29 -1.74 -26.91
CA SER A 65 -11.21 -0.89 -27.67
C SER A 65 -10.73 -0.71 -29.11
N HIS A 66 -10.31 -1.80 -29.74
CA HIS A 66 -10.24 -1.88 -31.18
C HIS A 66 -10.42 -3.34 -31.63
N ASN A 67 -11.66 -3.85 -31.59
CA ASN A 67 -12.23 -4.70 -32.64
C ASN A 67 -13.65 -5.15 -32.29
N HIS A 68 -14.56 -4.75 -33.19
CA HIS A 68 -15.88 -5.30 -33.50
C HIS A 68 -17.06 -4.97 -32.58
#